data_AF-A0A4P5U149-F1
#
_entry.id   AF-A0A4P5U149-F1
#
_cell.length_a   1.000
_cell.length_b   1.000
_cell.length_c   1.000
_cell.angle_alpha   90.00
_cell.angle_beta   90.00
_cell.angle_gamma   90.00
#
_symmetry.space_group_name_H-M   'P 1'
#
loop_
_entity.id
_entity.type
_entity.pdbx_description
1 polymer ?
#
loop_
_entity_poly.entity_id
_entity_poly.type
_entity_poly.pdbx_seq_one_letter_code
_entity_poly.pdbx_strand_id
1 'polypeptide(L)' 'MSNQSSAKEINSYFSLLTPVQKESVIGLIKSFLKTDKRISRKQYNAELNAAEKRIAKGKFSSQEEVEKAAAKW' A
#
# COMPACT_ATOMS: atom_id res chain seq x y z
N MET A 1 -11.27 -24.35 -18.57
CA MET A 1 -12.59 -23.68 -18.67
C MET A 1 -13.10 -23.38 -17.25
N SER A 2 -12.68 -22.28 -16.63
CA SER A 2 -13.07 -21.98 -15.23
C SER A 2 -13.12 -20.48 -14.89
N ASN A 3 -12.26 -19.63 -15.49
CA ASN A 3 -12.24 -18.19 -15.16
C ASN A 3 -13.53 -17.41 -15.48
N GLN A 4 -14.31 -17.82 -16.49
CA GLN A 4 -15.52 -17.10 -16.90
C GLN A 4 -16.72 -17.33 -15.98
N SER A 5 -16.79 -18.47 -15.29
CA SER A 5 -17.90 -18.75 -14.36
C SER A 5 -17.73 -17.95 -13.07
N SER A 6 -16.53 -17.96 -12.48
CA SER A 6 -16.26 -17.25 -11.23
C SER A 6 -16.41 -15.74 -11.36
N ALA A 7 -16.01 -15.14 -12.48
CA ALA A 7 -16.20 -13.70 -12.71
C ALA A 7 -17.69 -13.31 -12.81
N LYS A 8 -18.50 -14.16 -13.45
CA LYS A 8 -19.95 -13.93 -13.56
C LYS A 8 -20.66 -14.06 -12.22
N GLU A 9 -20.29 -15.06 -11.42
CA GLU A 9 -20.83 -15.27 -10.08
C GLU A 9 -20.48 -14.12 -9.14
N ILE A 10 -19.22 -13.68 -9.12
CA ILE A 10 -18.79 -12.52 -8.33
C ILE A 10 -19.61 -11.28 -8.69
N ASN A 11 -19.78 -10.99 -9.99
CA ASN A 11 -20.57 -9.84 -10.42
C ASN A 11 -22.05 -9.95 -10.04
N SER A 12 -22.64 -11.14 -10.13
CA SER A 12 -24.02 -11.40 -9.71
C SER A 12 -24.21 -11.07 -8.23
N TYR A 13 -23.38 -11.66 -7.35
CA TYR A 13 -23.45 -11.42 -5.92
C TYR A 13 -23.12 -9.98 -5.55
N PHE A 14 -22.11 -9.39 -6.20
CA PHE A 14 -21.71 -8.01 -5.95
C PHE A 14 -22.83 -7.01 -6.27
N SER A 15 -23.66 -7.28 -7.29
CA SER A 15 -24.79 -6.43 -7.66
C SER A 15 -25.86 -6.31 -6.57
N LEU A 16 -26.05 -7.38 -5.79
CA LEU A 16 -27.05 -7.48 -4.71
C LEU A 16 -26.63 -6.74 -3.43
N LEU A 17 -25.37 -6.31 -3.33
CA LEU A 17 -24.86 -5.65 -2.14
C LEU A 17 -25.26 -4.17 -2.08
N THR A 18 -25.47 -3.70 -0.85
CA THR A 18 -25.58 -2.26 -0.56
C THR A 18 -24.25 -1.55 -0.84
N PRO A 19 -24.24 -0.21 -1.04
CA PRO A 19 -23.01 0.54 -1.27
C PRO A 19 -21.93 0.30 -0.20
N VAL A 20 -22.31 0.27 1.08
CA VAL A 20 -21.36 0.05 2.20
C VAL A 20 -20.74 -1.36 2.16
N GLN A 21 -21.55 -2.36 1.80
CA GLN A 21 -21.07 -3.74 1.67
C GLN A 21 -20.15 -3.91 0.45
N LYS A 22 -20.45 -3.22 -0.66
CA LYS A 22 -19.58 -3.20 -1.84
C LYS A 22 -18.19 -2.68 -1.50
N GLU A 23 -18.10 -1.58 -0.75
CA GLU A 23 -16.81 -1.05 -0.28
C GLU A 23 -16.05 -2.03 0.60
N SER A 24 -16.76 -2.73 1.50
CA SER A 24 -16.15 -3.75 2.38
C SER A 24 -15.57 -4.92 1.58
N VAL A 25 -16.30 -5.42 0.57
CA VAL A 25 -15.84 -6.50 -0.32
C VAL A 25 -14.67 -6.03 -1.18
N ILE A 26 -14.69 -4.80 -1.69
CA ILE A 26 -13.55 -4.21 -2.41
C ILE A 26 -12.32 -4.13 -1.50
N GLY A 27 -12.48 -3.72 -0.23
CA GLY A 27 -11.40 -3.70 0.75
C GLY A 27 -10.78 -5.07 0.99
N LEU A 28 -11.62 -6.11 1.12
CA LEU A 28 -11.17 -7.49 1.24
C LEU A 28 -10.40 -7.94 -0.01
N ILE A 29 -10.91 -7.69 -1.21
CA ILE A 29 -10.22 -8.03 -2.47
C ILE A 29 -8.86 -7.33 -2.53
N LYS A 30 -8.80 -6.04 -2.17
CA LYS A 30 -7.55 -5.28 -2.10
C LYS A 30 -6.54 -5.89 -1.12
N SER A 31 -6.98 -6.50 -0.02
CA SER A 31 -6.09 -7.16 0.94
C SER A 31 -5.39 -8.40 0.38
N PHE A 32 -6.04 -9.12 -0.54
CA PHE A 32 -5.44 -10.28 -1.22
C PHE A 32 -4.52 -9.87 -2.36
N LEU A 33 -4.76 -8.70 -2.95
CA LEU A 33 -3.90 -8.15 -3.98
C LEU A 33 -2.69 -7.48 -3.32
N LYS A 34 -1.50 -8.06 -3.48
CA LYS A 34 -0.24 -7.37 -3.17
C LYS A 34 -0.02 -6.24 -4.19
N THR A 35 -0.74 -5.14 -4.02
CA THR A 35 -0.67 -3.93 -4.87
C THR A 35 0.53 -3.07 -4.51
N ASP A 36 1.21 -3.35 -3.39
CA ASP A 36 2.54 -2.83 -3.13
C ASP A 36 3.42 -3.22 -4.32
N LYS A 37 3.76 -2.23 -5.13
CA LYS A 37 4.81 -2.38 -6.13
C LYS A 37 6.02 -2.88 -5.37
N ARG A 38 6.33 -4.17 -5.49
CA ARG A 38 7.57 -4.73 -4.94
C ARG A 38 8.70 -3.96 -5.58
N ILE A 39 9.34 -3.09 -4.80
CA ILE A 39 10.55 -2.42 -5.25
C ILE A 39 11.58 -3.50 -5.54
N SER A 40 12.32 -3.35 -6.65
CA SER A 40 13.39 -4.29 -6.96
C SER A 40 14.45 -4.25 -5.87
N ARG A 41 15.20 -5.34 -5.66
CA ARG A 41 16.37 -5.34 -4.76
C ARG A 41 17.35 -4.19 -5.07
N LYS A 42 17.48 -3.85 -6.36
CA LYS A 42 18.28 -2.71 -6.82
C LYS A 42 17.74 -1.37 -6.31
N GLN A 43 16.42 -1.16 -6.40
CA GLN A 43 15.79 0.06 -5.89
C GLN A 43 15.91 0.16 -4.36
N TYR A 44 15.65 -0.93 -3.64
CA TYR A 44 15.84 -0.99 -2.20
C TYR A 44 17.27 -0.61 -1.77
N ASN A 45 18.27 -1.22 -2.40
CA ASN A 45 19.68 -0.90 -2.11
C ASN A 45 20.04 0.55 -2.48
N ALA A 46 19.44 1.10 -3.54
CA ALA A 46 19.65 2.49 -3.91
C ALA A 46 19.05 3.46 -2.87
N GLU A 47 17.88 3.15 -2.33
CA GLU A 47 17.22 3.93 -1.27
C GLU A 47 18.01 3.89 0.04
N LEU A 48 18.52 2.70 0.45
CA LEU A 48 19.40 2.57 1.62
C LEU A 48 20.68 3.40 1.47
N ASN A 49 21.39 3.24 0.35
CA ASN A 49 22.61 4.01 0.06
C ASN A 49 22.35 5.52 0.06
N ALA A 50 21.18 5.95 -0.43
CA ALA A 50 20.79 7.35 -0.41
C ALA A 50 20.51 7.85 1.02
N ALA A 51 19.87 7.03 1.86
CA ALA A 51 19.62 7.35 3.26
C ALA A 51 20.91 7.46 4.07
N GLU A 52 21.82 6.49 3.93
CA GLU A 52 23.14 6.51 4.59
C GLU A 52 23.95 7.76 4.21
N LYS A 53 23.94 8.15 2.93
CA LYS A 53 24.59 9.38 2.46
C LYS A 53 23.97 10.65 3.06
N ARG A 54 22.67 10.67 3.36
CA ARG A 54 22.03 11.82 4.03
C ARG A 54 22.48 11.89 5.47
N ILE A 55 22.47 10.76 6.18
CA ILE A 55 22.92 10.65 7.57
C ILE A 55 24.38 11.07 7.70
N ALA A 56 25.26 10.56 6.82
CA ALA A 56 26.68 10.92 6.80
C ALA A 56 26.92 12.42 6.53
N LYS A 57 25.98 13.11 5.88
CA LYS A 57 26.01 14.57 5.65
C LYS A 57 25.36 15.36 6.79
N GLY A 58 25.03 14.72 7.92
CA GLY A 58 24.33 15.34 9.04
C GLY A 58 22.85 15.66 8.76
N LYS A 59 22.28 15.13 7.68
CA LYS A 59 20.86 15.34 7.31
C LYS A 59 20.00 14.25 7.94
N PHE A 60 19.82 14.32 9.25
CA PHE A 60 18.88 13.50 10.01
C PHE A 60 17.95 14.42 10.81
N SER A 61 16.79 13.90 11.18
CA SER A 61 15.89 14.58 12.11
C SER A 61 16.05 14.00 13.50
N SER A 62 16.12 14.86 14.50
CA SER A 62 16.02 14.48 15.90
C SER A 62 14.59 14.05 16.25
N GLN A 63 14.46 13.32 17.35
CA GLN A 63 13.15 12.90 17.88
C GLN A 63 12.20 14.10 18.05
N GLU A 64 12.70 15.21 18.60
CA GLU A 64 11.91 16.42 18.82
C GLU A 64 11.42 17.06 17.50
N GLU A 65 12.26 17.05 16.45
CA GLU A 65 11.87 17.55 15.13
C GLU A 65 10.80 16.67 14.48
N VAL A 66 10.89 15.35 14.67
CA VAL A 66 9.88 14.41 14.19
C VAL A 66 8.55 14.62 14.92
N GLU A 67 8.57 14.79 16.23
CA GLU A 67 7.36 15.06 17.03
C GLU A 67 6.66 16.36 16.59
N LYS A 68 7.44 17.43 16.35
CA LYS A 68 6.92 18.70 15.84
C LYS A 68 6.35 18.60 14.43
N ALA A 69 6.92 17.74 13.58
CA ALA A 69 6.41 17.51 12.23
C ALA A 69 5.12 16.69 12.24
N ALA A 70 5.08 15.62 13.05
CA ALA A 70 3.92 14.74 13.17
C ALA A 70 2.69 15.45 13.73
N ALA A 71 2.87 16.40 14.67
CA ALA A 71 1.79 17.20 15.22
C ALA A 71 1.10 18.13 14.20
N LYS A 72 1.67 18.31 13.00
CA LYS A 72 1.14 19.15 11.92
C LYS A 72 0.42 18.37 10.82
N TRP A 73 0.39 17.04 10.90
CA TRP A 73 -0.35 16.17 9.98
C TRP A 73 -1.75 15.88 10.53
#